data_AF-A0A8M1KUN9-F1
#
_entry.id   AF-A0A8M1KUN9-F1
#
_cell.length_a   1.000
_cell.length_b   1.000
_cell.length_c   1.000
_cell.angle_alpha   90.00
_cell.angle_beta   90.00
_cell.angle_gamma   90.00
#
_symmetry.space_group_name_H-M   'P 1'
#
loop_
_entity.id
_entity.type
_entity.pdbx_description
1 polymer ?
#
loop_
_entity_poly.entity_id
_entity_poly.type
_entity_poly.pdbx_seq_one_letter_code
_entity_poly.pdbx_strand_id
1 'polypeptide(L)'
;MTCICLSRQKKFEDFSAKLCDLSSLYNIPGDNDAKIKVCTALQFMEKDLVTISHLPRSLRENDVYIDTVLNGRVGKIVPSGPGTPMKIQYSISPSDMLLQRHGADIEGLTRDAFVMLGSRGSTHRLQLASLIPSPPQTDALGFPLFSPITEVASESLQACFTLKLKPPLAICSSVIRRMEQTTDVKPEADQQRVPLLQLLMRTTLGEQGFQESWDPGEEANFTVALPGNQVHGYVLSGPAWSGGSWEGALIDTIPFTHPAHVPSLLELLRHQSALNILLASCITGPKHCPGASYDLYCEVLPVSDSSVSVTFFLPGTSSLAVLLVTVMHLCQVRCQLFAPLLVDAAMNDYISRVTTRCMSIPITMRAIYKSLTSPLFSDASGTTTAPGVCTSPHEVNTAASSMVHHSLHPAPDLHAGSSEMESTTGEFLGPTPQNSAQEEEEEEEEEDPAAMYTSPSCYVMSVSSPQEVREVPASPPT
;
A
#
# COMPACT_ATOMS: atom_id res chain seq x y z
N MET A 1 -20.60 17.72 -4.45
CA MET A 1 -21.37 18.94 -4.80
C MET A 1 -21.55 19.02 -6.32
N THR A 2 -22.74 19.31 -6.86
CA THR A 2 -22.99 19.34 -8.32
C THR A 2 -22.59 20.70 -8.94
N CYS A 3 -22.26 20.74 -10.24
CA CYS A 3 -21.89 21.99 -10.95
C CYS A 3 -22.94 23.10 -10.79
N ILE A 4 -24.22 22.72 -10.73
CA ILE A 4 -25.34 23.64 -10.49
C ILE A 4 -25.23 24.29 -9.10
N CYS A 5 -24.86 23.54 -8.07
CA CYS A 5 -24.66 24.09 -6.73
C CYS A 5 -23.46 25.04 -6.67
N LEU A 6 -22.34 24.71 -7.33
CA LEU A 6 -21.15 25.56 -7.40
C LEU A 6 -21.43 26.88 -8.13
N SER A 7 -22.16 26.81 -9.25
CA SER A 7 -22.63 27.99 -10.00
C SER A 7 -23.54 28.88 -9.14
N ARG A 8 -24.49 28.29 -8.41
CA ARG A 8 -25.40 29.02 -7.50
C ARG A 8 -24.68 29.64 -6.30
N GLN A 9 -23.59 29.02 -5.84
CA GLN A 9 -22.76 29.53 -4.73
C GLN A 9 -21.69 30.52 -5.19
N LYS A 10 -21.66 30.91 -6.48
CA LYS A 10 -20.65 31.81 -7.06
C LYS A 10 -19.20 31.33 -6.87
N LYS A 11 -19.01 30.02 -6.67
CA LYS A 11 -17.69 29.38 -6.61
C LYS A 11 -17.22 29.07 -8.03
N PHE A 12 -16.89 30.13 -8.77
CA PHE A 12 -16.63 30.03 -10.21
C PHE A 12 -15.33 29.28 -10.55
N GLU A 13 -14.31 29.37 -9.70
CA GLU A 13 -13.08 28.56 -9.87
C GLU A 13 -13.38 27.07 -9.72
N ASP A 14 -13.98 26.65 -8.60
CA ASP A 14 -14.40 25.26 -8.39
C ASP A 14 -15.37 24.78 -9.48
N PHE A 15 -16.29 25.63 -9.92
CA PHE A 15 -17.20 25.34 -11.03
C PHE A 15 -16.46 25.14 -12.34
N SER A 16 -15.49 26.00 -12.66
CA SER A 16 -14.69 25.94 -13.88
C SER A 16 -13.76 24.71 -13.89
N ALA A 17 -13.12 24.41 -12.76
CA ALA A 17 -12.33 23.19 -12.57
C ALA A 17 -13.22 21.95 -12.76
N LYS A 18 -14.40 21.94 -12.12
CA LYS A 18 -15.36 20.85 -12.27
C LYS A 18 -15.91 20.71 -13.69
N LEU A 19 -16.09 21.81 -14.42
CA LEU A 19 -16.49 21.80 -15.83
C LEU A 19 -15.36 21.34 -16.75
N CYS A 20 -14.11 21.73 -16.48
CA CYS A 20 -12.95 21.26 -17.20
C CYS A 20 -12.77 19.76 -16.99
N ASP A 21 -12.90 19.30 -15.74
CA ASP A 21 -12.97 17.88 -15.40
C ASP A 21 -14.05 17.23 -16.25
N LEU A 22 -15.31 17.66 -16.14
CA LEU A 22 -16.44 17.06 -16.84
C LEU A 22 -16.29 17.09 -18.37
N SER A 23 -15.77 18.18 -18.94
CA SER A 23 -15.46 18.33 -20.36
C SER A 23 -14.39 17.33 -20.81
N SER A 24 -13.34 17.16 -20.01
CA SER A 24 -12.30 16.14 -20.26
C SER A 24 -12.86 14.71 -20.19
N LEU A 25 -13.89 14.46 -19.37
CA LEU A 25 -14.55 13.15 -19.26
C LEU A 25 -15.38 12.78 -20.51
N TYR A 26 -15.86 13.76 -21.29
CA TYR A 26 -16.77 13.55 -22.42
C TYR A 26 -16.18 13.94 -23.78
N ASN A 27 -14.88 14.24 -23.86
CA ASN A 27 -14.21 14.59 -25.12
C ASN A 27 -13.91 13.34 -25.97
N ILE A 28 -14.97 12.62 -26.34
CA ILE A 28 -14.92 11.42 -27.19
C ILE A 28 -14.90 11.89 -28.65
N PRO A 29 -13.83 11.64 -29.42
CA PRO A 29 -13.79 11.96 -30.84
C PRO A 29 -14.78 11.06 -31.60
N GLY A 30 -15.39 11.60 -32.65
CA GLY A 30 -16.30 10.84 -33.50
C GLY A 30 -17.70 11.45 -33.61
N ASP A 31 -18.49 10.84 -34.47
CA ASP A 31 -19.90 11.19 -34.66
C ASP A 31 -20.77 10.73 -33.49
N ASN A 32 -22.06 11.06 -33.54
CA ASN A 32 -22.99 10.70 -32.47
C ASN A 32 -23.14 9.18 -32.32
N ASP A 33 -22.99 8.41 -33.39
CA ASP A 33 -23.06 6.94 -33.35
C ASP A 33 -21.89 6.36 -32.56
N ALA A 34 -20.66 6.77 -32.89
CA ALA A 34 -19.46 6.37 -32.16
C ALA A 34 -19.55 6.74 -30.68
N LYS A 35 -20.05 7.94 -30.36
CA LYS A 35 -20.25 8.37 -28.96
C LYS A 35 -21.23 7.49 -28.21
N ILE A 36 -22.36 7.12 -28.82
CA ILE A 36 -23.33 6.21 -28.20
C ILE A 36 -22.69 4.85 -27.93
N LYS A 37 -21.97 4.28 -28.91
CA LYS A 37 -21.29 2.99 -28.77
C LYS A 37 -20.23 3.00 -27.66
N VAL A 38 -19.41 4.05 -27.59
CA VAL A 38 -18.40 4.21 -26.53
C VAL A 38 -19.06 4.33 -25.14
N CYS A 39 -20.16 5.08 -25.02
CA CYS A 39 -20.93 5.15 -23.77
C CYS A 39 -21.53 3.80 -23.38
N THR A 40 -22.09 3.06 -24.33
CA THR A 40 -22.59 1.70 -24.11
C THR A 40 -21.47 0.77 -23.64
N ALA A 41 -20.28 0.88 -24.25
CA ALA A 41 -19.13 0.10 -23.85
C ALA A 41 -18.70 0.36 -22.40
N LEU A 42 -18.69 1.64 -21.98
CA LEU A 42 -18.40 2.01 -20.59
C LEU A 42 -19.43 1.43 -19.62
N GLN A 43 -20.72 1.49 -19.93
CA GLN A 43 -21.78 0.94 -19.07
C GLN A 43 -21.61 -0.57 -18.85
N PHE A 44 -21.29 -1.32 -19.91
CA PHE A 44 -21.03 -2.75 -19.78
C PHE A 44 -19.74 -3.03 -19.02
N MET A 45 -18.69 -2.22 -19.22
CA MET A 45 -17.45 -2.33 -18.46
C MET A 45 -17.70 -2.13 -16.95
N GLU A 46 -18.41 -1.06 -16.58
CA GLU A 46 -18.78 -0.78 -15.19
C GLU A 46 -19.61 -1.90 -14.59
N LYS A 47 -20.59 -2.43 -15.34
CA LYS A 47 -21.39 -3.59 -14.92
C LYS A 47 -20.54 -4.83 -14.68
N ASP A 48 -19.58 -5.11 -15.56
CA ASP A 48 -18.69 -6.25 -15.41
C ASP A 48 -17.80 -6.08 -14.18
N LEU A 49 -17.26 -4.88 -13.92
CA LEU A 49 -16.49 -4.59 -12.72
C LEU A 49 -17.31 -4.77 -11.43
N VAL A 50 -18.56 -4.29 -11.40
CA VAL A 50 -19.49 -4.57 -10.27
C VAL A 50 -19.63 -6.08 -10.07
N THR A 51 -19.85 -6.83 -11.14
CA THR A 51 -19.99 -8.29 -11.07
C THR A 51 -18.73 -8.95 -10.52
N ILE A 52 -17.54 -8.53 -10.96
CA ILE A 52 -16.25 -9.03 -10.45
C ILE A 52 -16.07 -8.74 -8.96
N SER A 53 -16.54 -7.57 -8.50
CA SER A 53 -16.43 -7.18 -7.09
C SER A 53 -17.23 -8.07 -6.14
N HIS A 54 -18.31 -8.69 -6.64
CA HIS A 54 -19.19 -9.57 -5.87
C HIS A 54 -18.82 -11.05 -5.96
N LEU A 55 -17.82 -11.42 -6.75
CA LEU A 55 -17.39 -12.80 -6.84
C LEU A 55 -16.87 -13.29 -5.48
N PRO A 56 -17.16 -14.54 -5.07
CA PRO A 56 -16.73 -15.08 -3.78
C PRO A 56 -15.21 -15.03 -3.61
N ARG A 57 -14.73 -14.67 -2.42
CA ARG A 57 -13.30 -14.70 -2.06
C ARG A 57 -13.15 -14.92 -0.56
N SER A 58 -12.01 -15.46 -0.14
CA SER A 58 -11.65 -15.53 1.27
C SER A 58 -11.26 -14.15 1.79
N LEU A 59 -11.73 -13.81 2.98
CA LEU A 59 -11.31 -12.60 3.69
C LEU A 59 -9.91 -12.82 4.28
N ARG A 60 -9.08 -11.78 4.28
CA ARG A 60 -7.73 -11.79 4.88
C ARG A 60 -7.62 -10.85 6.07
N GLU A 61 -8.40 -9.76 6.04
CA GLU A 61 -8.57 -8.85 7.17
C GLU A 61 -9.91 -9.10 7.86
N ASN A 62 -9.96 -8.85 9.17
CA ASN A 62 -11.21 -8.94 9.95
C ASN A 62 -12.19 -7.82 9.58
N ASP A 63 -11.67 -6.64 9.22
CA ASP A 63 -12.48 -5.53 8.76
C ASP A 63 -12.82 -5.72 7.27
N VAL A 64 -14.11 -5.96 6.99
CA VAL A 64 -14.64 -6.21 5.65
C VAL A 64 -14.39 -5.03 4.70
N TYR A 65 -14.44 -3.79 5.19
CA TYR A 65 -14.18 -2.61 4.36
C TYR A 65 -12.71 -2.60 3.92
N ILE A 66 -11.79 -2.74 4.87
CA ILE A 66 -10.34 -2.75 4.62
C ILE A 66 -9.96 -3.92 3.72
N ASP A 67 -10.50 -5.10 4.01
CA ASP A 67 -10.27 -6.29 3.21
C ASP A 67 -10.75 -6.10 1.77
N THR A 68 -11.88 -5.42 1.57
CA THR A 68 -12.41 -5.11 0.23
C THR A 68 -11.51 -4.12 -0.51
N VAL A 69 -10.99 -3.09 0.17
CA VAL A 69 -10.08 -2.10 -0.43
C VAL A 69 -8.74 -2.72 -0.81
N LEU A 70 -8.11 -3.48 0.09
CA LEU A 70 -6.74 -3.99 -0.08
C LEU A 70 -6.68 -5.36 -0.78
N ASN A 71 -7.64 -6.24 -0.52
CA ASN A 71 -7.62 -7.64 -0.99
C ASN A 71 -8.76 -7.96 -1.97
N GLY A 72 -9.71 -7.04 -2.17
CA GLY A 72 -10.78 -7.21 -3.17
C GLY A 72 -10.23 -7.24 -4.59
N ARG A 73 -10.81 -8.10 -5.45
CA ARG A 73 -10.38 -8.27 -6.85
C ARG A 73 -10.31 -6.96 -7.63
N VAL A 74 -11.29 -6.09 -7.43
CA VAL A 74 -11.39 -4.78 -8.09
C VAL A 74 -11.50 -3.63 -7.08
N GLY A 75 -11.06 -3.86 -5.84
CA GLY A 75 -11.20 -2.89 -4.74
C GLY A 75 -12.65 -2.66 -4.31
N LYS A 76 -12.88 -1.60 -3.52
CA LYS A 76 -14.25 -1.18 -3.18
C LYS A 76 -14.79 -0.27 -4.27
N ILE A 77 -15.85 -0.71 -4.91
CA ILE A 77 -16.56 0.05 -5.94
C ILE A 77 -17.57 1.00 -5.30
N VAL A 78 -17.52 2.25 -5.74
CA VAL A 78 -18.61 3.22 -5.60
C VAL A 78 -19.18 3.41 -7.00
N PRO A 79 -20.43 2.94 -7.26
CA PRO A 79 -21.04 3.00 -8.58
C PRO A 79 -21.13 4.44 -9.11
N SER A 80 -21.15 4.57 -10.44
CA SER A 80 -21.35 5.84 -11.11
C SER A 80 -22.67 6.50 -10.69
N GLY A 81 -22.67 7.82 -10.49
CA GLY A 81 -23.86 8.62 -10.21
C GLY A 81 -24.02 9.77 -11.22
N PRO A 82 -25.07 10.58 -11.12
CA PRO A 82 -25.26 11.73 -12.00
C PRO A 82 -24.03 12.68 -11.97
N GLY A 83 -23.29 12.73 -13.08
CA GLY A 83 -22.08 13.54 -13.23
C GLY A 83 -20.87 13.08 -12.41
N THR A 84 -20.88 11.84 -11.88
CA THR A 84 -19.77 11.27 -11.11
C THR A 84 -19.41 9.89 -11.67
N PRO A 85 -18.19 9.68 -12.18
CA PRO A 85 -17.79 8.40 -12.75
C PRO A 85 -17.69 7.31 -11.67
N MET A 86 -17.72 6.03 -12.08
CA MET A 86 -17.42 4.93 -11.18
C MET A 86 -16.06 5.14 -10.50
N LYS A 87 -16.02 4.95 -9.18
CA LYS A 87 -14.82 5.10 -8.36
C LYS A 87 -14.44 3.77 -7.72
N ILE A 88 -13.16 3.48 -7.71
CA ILE A 88 -12.55 2.29 -7.11
C ILE A 88 -11.60 2.75 -6.01
N GLN A 89 -11.87 2.38 -4.76
CA GLN A 89 -10.90 2.54 -3.67
C GLN A 89 -10.02 1.31 -3.64
N TYR A 90 -8.71 1.47 -3.85
CA TYR A 90 -7.79 0.34 -4.03
C TYR A 90 -6.66 0.28 -3.01
N SER A 91 -6.36 1.35 -2.29
CA SER A 91 -5.32 1.38 -1.26
C SER A 91 -5.66 2.35 -0.15
N ILE A 92 -5.26 2.03 1.08
CA ILE A 92 -5.35 2.87 2.27
C ILE A 92 -4.12 2.57 3.14
N SER A 93 -3.49 3.58 3.73
CA SER A 93 -2.34 3.35 4.62
C SER A 93 -2.81 3.01 6.04
N PRO A 94 -2.02 2.25 6.84
CA PRO A 94 -2.38 2.00 8.23
C PRO A 94 -2.57 3.27 9.07
N SER A 95 -1.79 4.32 8.79
CA SER A 95 -1.95 5.62 9.45
C SER A 95 -3.31 6.26 9.12
N ASP A 96 -3.73 6.20 7.86
CA ASP A 96 -5.03 6.72 7.43
C ASP A 96 -6.20 5.88 7.99
N MET A 97 -6.02 4.56 8.09
CA MET A 97 -6.99 3.67 8.74
C MET A 97 -7.20 4.03 10.22
N LEU A 98 -6.13 4.37 10.93
CA LEU A 98 -6.24 4.84 12.32
C LEU A 98 -7.01 6.15 12.39
N LEU A 99 -6.72 7.13 11.53
CA LEU A 99 -7.46 8.40 11.48
C LEU A 99 -8.96 8.17 11.20
N GLN A 100 -9.28 7.28 10.26
CA GLN A 100 -10.66 6.89 9.94
C GLN A 100 -11.39 6.32 11.17
N ARG A 101 -10.73 5.45 11.95
CA ARG A 101 -11.32 4.87 13.17
C ARG A 101 -11.62 5.92 14.24
N HIS A 102 -10.89 7.03 14.25
CA HIS A 102 -11.11 8.17 15.16
C HIS A 102 -12.11 9.20 14.61
N GLY A 103 -12.90 8.83 13.59
CA GLY A 103 -14.01 9.64 13.09
C GLY A 103 -13.59 10.73 12.10
N ALA A 104 -12.36 10.70 11.58
CA ALA A 104 -11.99 11.55 10.46
C ALA A 104 -12.81 11.16 9.20
N ASP A 105 -13.14 12.16 8.38
CA ASP A 105 -13.81 11.91 7.10
C ASP A 105 -12.94 10.99 6.23
N ILE A 106 -13.58 9.99 5.62
CA ILE A 106 -12.94 8.99 4.76
C ILE A 106 -12.50 9.67 3.45
N GLU A 107 -13.10 10.80 3.10
CA GLU A 107 -12.84 11.53 1.86
C GLU A 107 -11.39 12.05 1.83
N GLY A 108 -10.55 11.37 1.03
CA GLY A 108 -9.14 11.71 0.83
C GLY A 108 -8.14 10.80 1.55
N LEU A 109 -8.60 9.88 2.41
CA LEU A 109 -7.75 8.91 3.12
C LEU A 109 -7.38 7.70 2.26
N THR A 110 -8.19 7.38 1.25
CA THR A 110 -7.94 6.28 0.30
C THR A 110 -7.29 6.78 -0.98
N ARG A 111 -6.50 5.91 -1.61
CA ARG A 111 -6.16 6.07 -3.03
C ARG A 111 -7.30 5.55 -3.88
N ASP A 112 -7.75 6.43 -4.78
CA ASP A 112 -8.91 6.22 -5.62
C ASP A 112 -8.49 6.13 -7.08
N ALA A 113 -9.19 5.30 -7.85
CA ALA A 113 -9.12 5.25 -9.30
C ALA A 113 -10.52 5.44 -9.89
N PHE A 114 -10.67 6.33 -10.86
CA PHE A 114 -11.93 6.54 -11.56
C PHE A 114 -11.92 5.84 -12.90
N VAL A 115 -12.99 5.09 -13.20
CA VAL A 115 -13.15 4.39 -14.48
C VAL A 115 -13.72 5.38 -15.48
N MET A 116 -12.92 5.70 -16.49
CA MET A 116 -13.21 6.74 -17.48
C MET A 116 -13.00 6.24 -18.90
N LEU A 117 -13.40 7.06 -19.87
CA LEU A 117 -13.09 6.89 -21.28
C LEU A 117 -11.85 7.72 -21.64
N GLY A 118 -10.89 7.10 -22.33
CA GLY A 118 -9.74 7.76 -22.92
C GLY A 118 -9.90 7.87 -24.44
N SER A 119 -9.68 9.06 -24.98
CA SER A 119 -9.55 9.28 -26.42
C SER A 119 -8.15 8.88 -26.86
N ARG A 120 -8.03 8.05 -27.91
CA ARG A 120 -6.72 7.67 -28.47
C ARG A 120 -6.73 7.72 -29.99
N GLY A 121 -5.55 8.00 -30.57
CA GLY A 121 -5.36 7.99 -32.03
C GLY A 121 -5.44 6.58 -32.66
N SER A 122 -5.39 5.52 -31.85
CA SER A 122 -5.48 4.12 -32.28
C SER A 122 -6.87 3.53 -32.01
N THR A 123 -7.30 2.61 -32.88
CA THR A 123 -8.54 1.85 -32.70
C THR A 123 -8.35 0.66 -31.77
N HIS A 124 -9.22 0.51 -30.77
CA HIS A 124 -9.26 -0.62 -29.87
C HIS A 124 -10.63 -1.30 -29.92
N ARG A 125 -10.65 -2.62 -29.74
CA ARG A 125 -11.89 -3.40 -29.74
C ARG A 125 -12.51 -3.39 -28.34
N LEU A 126 -13.63 -2.70 -28.18
CA LEU A 126 -14.33 -2.52 -26.91
C LEU A 126 -15.62 -3.34 -26.87
N GLN A 127 -16.00 -3.81 -25.68
CA GLN A 127 -17.23 -4.58 -25.49
C GLN A 127 -18.48 -3.72 -25.67
N LEU A 128 -19.51 -4.27 -26.32
CA LEU A 128 -20.86 -3.69 -26.44
C LEU A 128 -21.93 -4.55 -25.72
N ALA A 129 -21.48 -5.59 -25.02
CA ALA A 129 -22.28 -6.42 -24.13
C ALA A 129 -21.42 -6.83 -22.93
N SER A 130 -22.04 -7.39 -21.89
CA SER A 130 -21.32 -7.95 -20.75
C SER A 130 -20.48 -9.14 -21.21
N LEU A 131 -19.21 -9.17 -20.81
CA LEU A 131 -18.32 -10.30 -21.10
C LEU A 131 -18.44 -11.39 -20.03
N ILE A 132 -19.12 -11.13 -18.91
CA ILE A 132 -19.32 -12.11 -17.84
C ILE A 132 -20.65 -12.83 -18.07
N PRO A 133 -20.66 -14.17 -18.18
CA PRO A 133 -21.89 -14.95 -18.31
C PRO A 133 -22.86 -14.68 -17.15
N SER A 134 -24.16 -14.88 -17.40
CA SER A 134 -25.19 -14.87 -16.36
C SER A 134 -25.79 -16.28 -16.24
N PRO A 135 -25.58 -17.01 -15.13
CA PRO A 135 -24.84 -16.59 -13.93
C PRO A 135 -23.31 -16.54 -14.12
N PRO A 136 -22.58 -15.74 -13.32
CA PRO A 136 -21.13 -15.64 -13.40
C PRO A 136 -20.46 -16.99 -13.15
N GLN A 137 -19.50 -17.34 -13.99
CA GLN A 137 -18.66 -18.52 -13.82
C GLN A 137 -17.26 -18.10 -13.41
N THR A 138 -16.59 -18.92 -12.60
CA THR A 138 -15.24 -18.64 -12.13
C THR A 138 -14.28 -19.79 -12.42
N ASP A 139 -13.00 -19.47 -12.60
CA ASP A 139 -11.94 -20.46 -12.64
C ASP A 139 -11.60 -21.02 -11.23
N ALA A 140 -10.60 -21.90 -11.15
CA ALA A 140 -10.16 -22.50 -9.89
C ALA A 140 -9.57 -21.49 -8.88
N LEU A 141 -9.15 -20.32 -9.36
CA LEU A 141 -8.63 -19.21 -8.55
C LEU A 141 -9.75 -18.21 -8.18
N GLY A 142 -10.99 -18.47 -8.61
CA GLY A 142 -12.15 -17.63 -8.37
C GLY A 142 -12.22 -16.39 -9.27
N PHE A 143 -11.41 -16.28 -10.32
CA PHE A 143 -11.51 -15.20 -11.30
C PHE A 143 -12.65 -15.47 -12.30
N PRO A 144 -13.31 -14.42 -12.83
CA PRO A 144 -14.37 -14.56 -13.83
C PRO A 144 -13.87 -15.28 -15.10
N LEU A 145 -14.64 -16.25 -15.57
CA LEU A 145 -14.49 -16.77 -16.93
C LEU A 145 -15.22 -15.85 -17.90
N PHE A 146 -14.45 -15.19 -18.77
CA PHE A 146 -15.00 -14.25 -19.75
C PHE A 146 -15.47 -14.97 -21.01
N SER A 147 -16.58 -14.48 -21.55
CA SER A 147 -17.06 -14.86 -22.88
C SER A 147 -16.10 -14.33 -23.95
N PRO A 148 -15.89 -15.06 -25.05
CA PRO A 148 -15.03 -14.59 -26.12
C PRO A 148 -15.59 -13.32 -26.76
N ILE A 149 -14.70 -12.41 -27.14
CA ILE A 149 -15.06 -11.18 -27.83
C ILE A 149 -15.50 -11.55 -29.26
N THR A 150 -16.81 -11.54 -29.52
CA THR A 150 -17.41 -11.79 -30.86
C THR A 150 -17.65 -10.48 -31.61
N GLU A 151 -17.80 -10.51 -32.93
CA GLU A 151 -18.08 -9.30 -33.74
C GLU A 151 -19.40 -8.62 -33.36
N VAL A 152 -20.37 -9.38 -32.82
CA VAL A 152 -21.68 -8.84 -32.40
C VAL A 152 -21.61 -8.16 -31.04
N ALA A 153 -20.70 -8.63 -30.16
CA ALA A 153 -20.58 -8.14 -28.79
C ALA A 153 -19.47 -7.10 -28.60
N SER A 154 -18.88 -6.58 -29.68
CA SER A 154 -17.78 -5.62 -29.60
C SER A 154 -17.63 -4.78 -30.86
N GLU A 155 -17.00 -3.61 -30.74
CA GLU A 155 -16.75 -2.69 -31.85
C GLU A 155 -15.32 -2.15 -31.78
N SER A 156 -14.72 -1.90 -32.95
CA SER A 156 -13.43 -1.19 -33.03
C SER A 156 -13.65 0.33 -32.99
N LEU A 157 -13.23 0.97 -31.90
CA LEU A 157 -13.46 2.39 -31.62
C LEU A 157 -12.14 3.10 -31.36
N GLN A 158 -12.02 4.39 -31.70
CA GLN A 158 -10.86 5.24 -31.38
C GLN A 158 -10.88 5.70 -29.90
N ALA A 159 -11.07 4.73 -29.00
CA ALA A 159 -11.18 4.96 -27.58
C ALA A 159 -10.66 3.74 -26.82
N CYS A 160 -10.26 3.95 -25.57
CA CYS A 160 -10.03 2.89 -24.60
C CYS A 160 -10.65 3.29 -23.26
N PHE A 161 -10.65 2.38 -22.28
CA PHE A 161 -10.95 2.74 -20.91
C PHE A 161 -9.70 3.24 -20.22
N THR A 162 -9.86 4.03 -19.16
CA THR A 162 -8.74 4.54 -18.37
C THR A 162 -9.07 4.52 -16.89
N LEU A 163 -8.11 4.15 -16.05
CA LEU A 163 -8.12 4.38 -14.62
C LEU A 163 -7.46 5.73 -14.34
N LYS A 164 -8.24 6.75 -14.00
CA LYS A 164 -7.72 8.05 -13.54
C LYS A 164 -7.40 7.96 -12.05
N LEU A 165 -6.12 7.99 -11.70
CA LEU A 165 -5.64 7.89 -10.33
C LEU A 165 -5.79 9.22 -9.59
N LYS A 166 -6.28 9.16 -8.35
CA LYS A 166 -6.37 10.32 -7.46
C LYS A 166 -5.90 9.96 -6.05
N PRO A 167 -4.85 10.61 -5.53
CA PRO A 167 -3.90 11.48 -6.26
C PRO A 167 -3.10 10.68 -7.34
N PRO A 168 -2.38 11.36 -8.24
CA PRO A 168 -1.39 10.71 -9.10
C PRO A 168 -0.38 9.90 -8.28
N LEU A 169 0.08 8.77 -8.81
CA LEU A 169 0.95 7.84 -8.10
C LEU A 169 2.35 7.86 -8.70
N ALA A 170 3.38 7.93 -7.86
CA ALA A 170 4.76 7.71 -8.29
C ALA A 170 4.98 6.21 -8.54
N ILE A 171 5.33 5.83 -9.77
CA ILE A 171 5.43 4.42 -10.18
C ILE A 171 6.82 4.13 -10.78
N CYS A 172 7.46 3.05 -10.32
CA CYS A 172 8.71 2.57 -10.89
C CYS A 172 8.54 2.12 -12.34
N SER A 173 9.59 2.29 -13.15
CA SER A 173 9.60 1.93 -14.57
C SER A 173 9.38 0.44 -14.82
N SER A 174 9.83 -0.43 -13.91
CA SER A 174 9.55 -1.87 -13.96
C SER A 174 8.04 -2.15 -13.85
N VAL A 175 7.35 -1.45 -12.95
CA VAL A 175 5.90 -1.57 -12.75
C VAL A 175 5.14 -1.00 -13.94
N ILE A 176 5.55 0.15 -14.49
CA ILE A 176 4.96 0.73 -15.71
C ILE A 176 5.05 -0.26 -16.88
N ARG A 177 6.19 -0.94 -17.05
CA ARG A 177 6.37 -1.96 -18.08
C ARG A 177 5.45 -3.16 -17.88
N ARG A 178 5.23 -3.60 -16.64
CA ARG A 178 4.28 -4.68 -16.32
C ARG A 178 2.84 -4.26 -16.59
N MET A 179 2.48 -3.00 -16.36
CA MET A 179 1.16 -2.46 -16.73
C MET A 179 0.97 -2.50 -18.24
N GLU A 180 1.98 -2.05 -19.02
CA GLU A 180 1.96 -2.11 -20.49
C GLU A 180 1.81 -3.55 -21.00
N GLN A 181 2.51 -4.51 -20.39
CA GLN A 181 2.35 -5.94 -20.71
C GLN A 181 0.96 -6.50 -20.36
N THR A 182 0.29 -5.93 -19.35
CA THR A 182 -1.04 -6.36 -18.91
C THR A 182 -2.14 -5.83 -19.83
N THR A 183 -1.98 -4.61 -20.35
CA THR A 183 -3.04 -3.93 -21.10
C THR A 183 -2.81 -3.91 -22.60
N ASP A 184 -1.59 -4.20 -23.06
CA ASP A 184 -1.09 -3.96 -24.42
C ASP A 184 -1.22 -2.49 -24.86
N VAL A 185 -1.36 -1.59 -23.88
CA VAL A 185 -1.60 -0.17 -24.12
C VAL A 185 -0.73 0.64 -23.17
N LYS A 186 0.24 1.38 -23.74
CA LYS A 186 1.19 2.17 -22.95
C LYS A 186 0.50 3.29 -22.16
N PRO A 187 0.74 3.40 -20.84
CA PRO A 187 0.29 4.54 -20.04
C PRO A 187 0.84 5.87 -20.56
N GLU A 188 0.03 6.92 -20.46
CA GLU A 188 0.50 8.28 -20.69
C GLU A 188 1.31 8.70 -19.47
N ALA A 189 2.62 8.87 -19.70
CA ALA A 189 3.57 9.34 -18.70
C ALA A 189 4.36 10.49 -19.32
N ASP A 190 4.69 11.49 -18.52
CA ASP A 190 5.68 12.48 -18.91
C ASP A 190 6.97 11.76 -19.33
N GLN A 191 7.54 12.16 -20.46
CA GLN A 191 8.64 11.44 -21.10
C GLN A 191 9.91 11.36 -20.24
N GLN A 192 9.99 12.16 -19.18
CA GLN A 192 11.16 12.23 -18.31
C GLN A 192 11.02 11.24 -17.15
N ARG A 193 11.77 10.14 -17.24
CA ARG A 193 12.00 9.27 -16.09
C ARG A 193 12.91 9.99 -15.10
N VAL A 194 12.52 9.97 -13.84
CA VAL A 194 13.28 10.56 -12.72
C VAL A 194 13.38 9.56 -11.57
N PRO A 195 14.34 9.70 -10.65
CA PRO A 195 14.40 8.85 -9.46
C PRO A 195 13.09 8.84 -8.67
N LEU A 196 12.60 7.67 -8.27
CA LEU A 196 11.35 7.52 -7.50
C LEU A 196 11.41 8.35 -6.21
N LEU A 197 12.56 8.40 -5.54
CA LEU A 197 12.75 9.19 -4.34
C LEU A 197 12.44 10.67 -4.57
N GLN A 198 12.85 11.24 -5.70
CA GLN A 198 12.55 12.62 -6.06
C GLN A 198 11.04 12.84 -6.24
N LEU A 199 10.34 11.90 -6.88
CA LEU A 199 8.87 11.94 -6.99
C LEU A 199 8.21 11.89 -5.62
N LEU A 200 8.66 11.00 -4.74
CA LEU A 200 8.12 10.86 -3.39
C LEU A 200 8.33 12.13 -2.59
N MET A 201 9.54 12.71 -2.60
CA MET A 201 9.82 13.98 -1.92
C MET A 201 8.90 15.10 -2.42
N ARG A 202 8.73 15.24 -3.74
CA ARG A 202 7.79 16.22 -4.33
C ARG A 202 6.36 16.00 -3.85
N THR A 203 5.87 14.76 -3.84
CA THR A 203 4.50 14.45 -3.41
C THR A 203 4.27 14.58 -1.91
N THR A 204 5.30 14.36 -1.10
CA THR A 204 5.17 14.33 0.38
C THR A 204 5.40 15.71 1.00
N LEU A 205 6.34 16.48 0.46
CA LEU A 205 6.72 17.80 0.98
C LEU A 205 5.92 18.95 0.35
N GLY A 206 5.26 18.70 -0.79
CA GLY A 206 4.58 19.73 -1.57
C GLY A 206 5.53 20.77 -2.18
N GLU A 207 4.97 21.76 -2.87
CA GLU A 207 5.73 22.78 -3.62
C GLU A 207 6.56 23.70 -2.72
N GLN A 208 6.13 23.92 -1.47
CA GLN A 208 6.83 24.81 -0.52
C GLN A 208 7.93 24.09 0.28
N GLY A 209 7.83 22.77 0.44
CA GLY A 209 8.78 21.96 1.21
C GLY A 209 9.83 21.24 0.37
N PHE A 210 9.56 21.03 -0.91
CA PHE A 210 10.52 20.48 -1.86
C PHE A 210 11.33 21.61 -2.51
N GLN A 211 12.63 21.66 -2.24
CA GLN A 211 13.52 22.54 -3.00
C GLN A 211 13.65 21.94 -4.41
N GLU A 212 13.11 22.60 -5.44
CA GLU A 212 13.19 22.16 -6.85
C GLU A 212 14.63 21.85 -7.31
N SER A 213 15.63 22.37 -6.60
CA SER A 213 17.05 22.17 -6.86
C SER A 213 17.69 20.98 -6.12
N TRP A 214 16.91 20.02 -5.59
CA TRP A 214 17.50 18.78 -5.08
C TRP A 214 18.26 18.08 -6.21
N ASP A 215 19.59 18.09 -6.15
CA ASP A 215 20.41 17.38 -7.12
C ASP A 215 20.31 15.87 -6.81
N PRO A 216 19.94 15.01 -7.77
CA PRO A 216 20.02 13.56 -7.62
C PRO A 216 21.38 13.04 -7.11
N GLY A 217 22.45 13.84 -7.20
CA GLY A 217 23.77 13.55 -6.64
C GLY A 217 23.95 13.81 -5.13
N GLU A 218 23.02 14.49 -4.45
CA GLU A 218 23.15 14.87 -3.03
C GLU A 218 22.49 13.87 -2.05
N GLU A 219 22.82 13.95 -0.75
CA GLU A 219 22.30 13.09 0.32
C GLU A 219 21.10 13.70 1.05
N ALA A 220 19.92 13.08 0.95
CA ALA A 220 18.70 13.59 1.57
C ALA A 220 18.64 13.20 3.05
N ASN A 221 18.70 14.19 3.93
CA ASN A 221 18.69 13.99 5.37
C ASN A 221 17.35 14.44 5.97
N PHE A 222 16.66 13.54 6.66
CA PHE A 222 15.36 13.79 7.28
C PHE A 222 15.41 13.49 8.78
N THR A 223 14.65 14.28 9.55
CA THR A 223 14.49 14.08 10.99
C THR A 223 13.05 13.68 11.28
N VAL A 224 12.85 12.53 11.91
CA VAL A 224 11.54 11.99 12.25
C VAL A 224 11.37 11.98 13.76
N ALA A 225 10.39 12.75 14.26
CA ALA A 225 9.97 12.70 15.65
C ALA A 225 8.98 11.55 15.86
N LEU A 226 9.21 10.77 16.92
CA LEU A 226 8.47 9.55 17.24
C LEU A 226 7.88 9.61 18.65
N PRO A 227 6.85 8.80 18.95
CA PRO A 227 6.20 8.82 20.27
C PRO A 227 7.18 8.53 21.41
N GLY A 228 7.03 9.28 22.51
CA GLY A 228 7.94 9.21 23.66
C GLY A 228 9.19 10.09 23.50
N ASN A 229 9.09 11.20 22.75
CA ASN A 229 10.16 12.18 22.51
C ASN A 229 11.43 11.59 21.87
N GLN A 230 11.29 10.47 21.15
CA GLN A 230 12.40 9.87 20.43
C GLN A 230 12.56 10.57 19.07
N VAL A 231 13.81 10.82 18.66
CA VAL A 231 14.13 11.48 17.39
C VAL A 231 15.09 10.62 16.60
N HIS A 232 14.70 10.24 15.39
CA HIS A 232 15.51 9.45 14.46
C HIS A 232 15.95 10.30 13.26
N GLY A 233 17.17 10.06 12.79
CA GLY A 233 17.69 10.62 11.54
C GLY A 233 17.69 9.57 10.44
N TYR A 234 17.24 9.95 9.24
CA TYR A 234 17.25 9.11 8.04
C TYR A 234 18.01 9.79 6.93
N VAL A 235 19.00 9.10 6.37
CA VAL A 235 19.72 9.54 5.16
C VAL A 235 19.34 8.64 3.98
N LEU A 236 18.98 9.28 2.87
CA LEU A 236 18.69 8.63 1.60
C LEU A 236 19.66 9.19 0.54
N SER A 237 20.69 8.41 0.22
CA SER A 237 21.82 8.82 -0.61
C SER A 237 21.42 8.89 -2.09
N GLY A 238 21.19 10.09 -2.63
CA GLY A 238 20.69 10.31 -4.00
C GLY A 238 21.34 9.46 -5.10
N PRO A 239 22.68 9.30 -5.13
CA PRO A 239 23.35 8.46 -6.13
C PRO A 239 22.91 7.00 -6.11
N ALA A 240 22.60 6.42 -4.95
CA ALA A 240 22.12 5.05 -4.83
C ALA A 240 20.70 4.87 -5.39
N TRP A 241 19.90 5.94 -5.34
CA TRP A 241 18.53 6.00 -5.88
C TRP A 241 18.49 6.45 -7.35
N SER A 242 19.63 6.86 -7.91
CA SER A 242 19.76 7.36 -9.27
C SER A 242 20.17 6.23 -10.22
N GLY A 243 19.22 5.78 -11.06
CA GLY A 243 19.42 4.74 -12.07
C GLY A 243 18.82 3.37 -11.71
N GLY A 244 18.71 2.50 -12.71
CA GLY A 244 18.26 1.11 -12.52
C GLY A 244 16.74 0.95 -12.36
N SER A 245 16.30 0.09 -11.43
CA SER A 245 14.88 -0.25 -11.23
C SER A 245 14.05 0.83 -10.53
N TRP A 246 14.71 1.86 -9.97
CA TRP A 246 14.11 2.91 -9.15
C TRP A 246 13.85 4.21 -9.89
N GLU A 247 14.11 4.25 -11.19
CA GLU A 247 13.58 5.32 -12.04
C GLU A 247 12.08 5.13 -12.24
N GLY A 248 11.32 6.22 -12.23
CA GLY A 248 9.88 6.18 -12.35
C GLY A 248 9.30 7.44 -12.98
N ALA A 249 7.97 7.47 -13.00
CA ALA A 249 7.20 8.62 -13.42
C ALA A 249 5.99 8.80 -12.49
N LEU A 250 5.48 10.02 -12.43
CA LEU A 250 4.19 10.29 -11.81
C LEU A 250 3.10 9.91 -12.82
N ILE A 251 2.27 8.92 -12.48
CA ILE A 251 1.20 8.42 -13.34
C ILE A 251 -0.14 8.87 -12.78
N ASP A 252 -0.94 9.51 -13.63
CA ASP A 252 -2.29 9.93 -13.27
C ASP A 252 -3.39 9.14 -14.02
N THR A 253 -3.03 8.43 -15.11
CA THR A 253 -3.98 7.79 -16.01
C THR A 253 -3.39 6.49 -16.55
N ILE A 254 -4.10 5.38 -16.37
CA ILE A 254 -3.69 4.05 -16.86
C ILE A 254 -4.73 3.52 -17.84
N PRO A 255 -4.40 3.34 -19.12
CA PRO A 255 -5.32 2.84 -20.13
C PRO A 255 -5.49 1.32 -20.06
N PHE A 256 -6.68 0.84 -20.39
CA PHE A 256 -7.00 -0.58 -20.51
C PHE A 256 -8.19 -0.80 -21.47
N THR A 257 -8.38 -2.03 -21.92
CA THR A 257 -9.39 -2.40 -22.94
C THR A 257 -10.35 -3.51 -22.51
N HIS A 258 -10.03 -4.24 -21.44
CA HIS A 258 -10.78 -5.42 -21.01
C HIS A 258 -10.93 -5.46 -19.47
N PRO A 259 -12.09 -5.90 -18.94
CA PRO A 259 -12.34 -5.95 -17.48
C PRO A 259 -11.34 -6.83 -16.72
N ALA A 260 -10.83 -7.89 -17.35
CA ALA A 260 -9.81 -8.76 -16.75
C ALA A 260 -8.50 -8.05 -16.39
N HIS A 261 -8.20 -6.90 -17.01
CA HIS A 261 -6.97 -6.17 -16.73
C HIS A 261 -7.03 -5.47 -15.37
N VAL A 262 -8.22 -5.05 -14.92
CA VAL A 262 -8.37 -4.21 -13.72
C VAL A 262 -7.84 -4.89 -12.46
N PRO A 263 -8.14 -6.17 -12.15
CA PRO A 263 -7.55 -6.84 -11.00
C PRO A 263 -6.03 -6.82 -10.96
N SER A 264 -5.38 -7.17 -12.07
CA SER A 264 -3.91 -7.18 -12.16
C SER A 264 -3.32 -5.77 -12.07
N LEU A 265 -3.97 -4.76 -12.65
CA LEU A 265 -3.55 -3.37 -12.52
C LEU A 265 -3.65 -2.89 -11.06
N LEU A 266 -4.73 -3.19 -10.35
CA LEU A 266 -4.88 -2.82 -8.95
C LEU A 266 -3.86 -3.51 -8.04
N GLU A 267 -3.49 -4.75 -8.34
CA GLU A 267 -2.42 -5.45 -7.64
C GLU A 267 -1.09 -4.70 -7.75
N LEU A 268 -0.71 -4.29 -8.96
CA LEU A 268 0.49 -3.48 -9.21
C LEU A 268 0.43 -2.13 -8.47
N LEU A 269 -0.73 -1.47 -8.52
CA LEU A 269 -0.95 -0.18 -7.86
C LEU A 269 -0.87 -0.29 -6.34
N ARG A 270 -1.41 -1.36 -5.75
CA ARG A 270 -1.32 -1.64 -4.31
C ARG A 270 0.11 -1.90 -3.88
N HIS A 271 0.84 -2.74 -4.62
CA HIS A 271 2.25 -3.04 -4.35
C HIS A 271 3.11 -1.77 -4.38
N GLN A 272 3.01 -0.99 -5.47
CA GLN A 272 3.71 0.30 -5.56
C GLN A 272 3.27 1.26 -4.45
N SER A 273 1.98 1.23 -4.09
CA SER A 273 1.46 2.09 -3.01
C SER A 273 2.07 1.78 -1.65
N ALA A 274 2.15 0.49 -1.31
CA ALA A 274 2.77 -0.01 -0.09
C ALA A 274 4.24 0.42 -0.01
N LEU A 275 4.97 0.29 -1.11
CA LEU A 275 6.37 0.68 -1.21
C LEU A 275 6.55 2.19 -1.04
N ASN A 276 5.71 2.99 -1.71
CA ASN A 276 5.72 4.45 -1.58
C ASN A 276 5.41 4.90 -0.14
N ILE A 277 4.45 4.26 0.55
CA ILE A 277 4.09 4.56 1.94
C ILE A 277 5.29 4.31 2.87
N LEU A 278 5.94 3.15 2.74
CA LEU A 278 7.12 2.80 3.54
C LEU A 278 8.26 3.81 3.36
N LEU A 279 8.57 4.19 2.12
CA LEU A 279 9.63 5.16 1.85
C LEU A 279 9.27 6.58 2.29
N ALA A 280 8.05 7.03 1.98
CA ALA A 280 7.56 8.34 2.40
C ALA A 280 7.53 8.47 3.93
N SER A 281 7.41 7.36 4.68
CA SER A 281 7.47 7.39 6.15
C SER A 281 8.79 7.93 6.71
N CYS A 282 9.89 7.89 5.93
CA CYS A 282 11.18 8.47 6.30
C CYS A 282 11.31 9.95 5.90
N ILE A 283 10.40 10.46 5.05
CA ILE A 283 10.48 11.80 4.45
C ILE A 283 9.59 12.75 5.26
N THR A 284 10.20 13.69 5.96
CA THR A 284 9.50 14.71 6.75
C THR A 284 9.84 16.11 6.26
N GLY A 285 8.91 17.05 6.48
CA GLY A 285 9.12 18.47 6.22
C GLY A 285 10.41 19.00 6.88
N PRO A 286 11.08 20.00 6.28
CA PRO A 286 12.35 20.49 6.78
C PRO A 286 12.20 21.05 8.21
N LYS A 287 12.63 20.25 9.18
CA LYS A 287 13.00 20.70 10.52
C LYS A 287 14.43 20.24 10.74
N HIS A 288 15.36 20.86 10.02
CA HIS A 288 16.76 20.77 10.42
C HIS A 288 16.86 21.43 11.80
N CYS A 289 17.15 20.63 12.83
CA CYS A 289 17.59 21.12 14.13
C CYS A 289 19.11 20.97 14.17
N PRO A 290 19.88 22.03 13.87
CA PRO A 290 21.33 22.00 14.06
C PRO A 290 21.63 21.65 15.53
N GLY A 291 22.38 20.57 15.77
CA GLY A 291 22.72 20.09 17.10
C GLY A 291 21.73 19.09 17.73
N ALA A 292 20.77 18.55 16.96
CA ALA A 292 19.90 17.48 17.45
C ALA A 292 20.72 16.21 17.75
N SER A 293 20.60 15.71 18.98
CA SER A 293 21.02 14.35 19.33
C SER A 293 19.97 13.37 18.79
N TYR A 294 20.37 12.52 17.87
CA TYR A 294 19.51 11.43 17.37
C TYR A 294 19.63 10.23 18.31
N ASP A 295 18.50 9.65 18.69
CA ASP A 295 18.47 8.35 19.38
C ASP A 295 18.92 7.22 18.43
N LEU A 296 18.63 7.40 17.14
CA LEU A 296 19.04 6.49 16.09
C LEU A 296 19.30 7.25 14.79
N TYR A 297 20.37 6.88 14.10
CA TYR A 297 20.69 7.37 12.76
C TYR A 297 20.73 6.18 11.80
N CYS A 298 19.96 6.29 10.71
CA CYS A 298 19.71 5.22 9.76
C CYS A 298 20.03 5.66 8.33
N GLU A 299 20.76 4.83 7.59
CA GLU A 299 20.93 4.97 6.14
C GLU A 299 19.96 4.04 5.41
N VAL A 300 19.18 4.58 4.47
CA VAL A 300 18.21 3.82 3.67
C VAL A 300 18.67 3.74 2.21
N LEU A 301 18.89 2.52 1.73
CA LEU A 301 19.38 2.25 0.38
C LEU A 301 18.46 1.30 -0.38
N PRO A 302 18.31 1.48 -1.70
CA PRO A 302 17.60 0.53 -2.54
C PRO A 302 18.42 -0.76 -2.72
N VAL A 303 17.74 -1.91 -2.73
CA VAL A 303 18.39 -3.23 -2.91
C VAL A 303 17.85 -3.95 -4.16
N SER A 304 16.54 -3.96 -4.35
CA SER A 304 15.86 -4.52 -5.53
C SER A 304 14.69 -3.63 -5.93
N ASP A 305 13.89 -4.02 -6.93
CA ASP A 305 12.69 -3.26 -7.31
C ASP A 305 11.56 -3.27 -6.26
N SER A 306 11.71 -4.08 -5.21
CA SER A 306 10.71 -4.30 -4.16
C SER A 306 11.31 -4.33 -2.75
N SER A 307 12.61 -4.02 -2.60
CA SER A 307 13.29 -4.11 -1.31
C SER A 307 14.30 -3.00 -1.08
N VAL A 308 14.45 -2.64 0.20
CA VAL A 308 15.37 -1.61 0.69
C VAL A 308 16.09 -2.11 1.92
N SER A 309 17.30 -1.61 2.16
CA SER A 309 18.07 -1.88 3.38
C SER A 309 18.08 -0.64 4.26
N VAL A 310 17.99 -0.86 5.57
CA VAL A 310 18.16 0.17 6.60
C VAL A 310 19.37 -0.21 7.45
N THR A 311 20.45 0.56 7.31
CA THR A 311 21.70 0.35 8.06
C THR A 311 21.75 1.29 9.25
N PHE A 312 22.11 0.77 10.43
CA PHE A 312 22.14 1.55 11.67
C PHE A 312 23.18 0.98 12.66
N PHE A 313 23.57 1.79 13.65
CA PHE A 313 24.42 1.34 14.76
C PHE A 313 23.58 0.69 15.87
N LEU A 314 24.05 -0.45 16.38
CA LEU A 314 23.44 -1.12 17.52
C LEU A 314 23.62 -0.26 18.78
N PRO A 315 22.53 -0.01 19.55
CA PRO A 315 22.59 0.87 20.73
C PRO A 315 23.66 0.44 21.73
N GLY A 316 24.47 1.39 22.21
CA GLY A 316 25.53 1.13 23.19
C GLY A 316 26.75 0.38 22.66
N THR A 317 26.85 0.14 21.34
CA THR A 317 27.97 -0.57 20.71
C THR A 317 28.53 0.22 19.51
N SER A 318 29.68 -0.19 19.00
CA SER A 318 30.23 0.28 17.72
C SER A 318 29.88 -0.62 16.53
N SER A 319 29.00 -1.60 16.74
CA SER A 319 28.61 -2.59 15.72
C SER A 319 27.49 -2.07 14.83
N LEU A 320 27.60 -2.36 13.53
CA LEU A 320 26.54 -2.07 12.56
C LEU A 320 25.56 -3.25 12.45
N ALA A 321 24.30 -2.92 12.20
CA ALA A 321 23.25 -3.85 11.82
C ALA A 321 22.55 -3.36 10.55
N VAL A 322 22.01 -4.31 9.78
CA VAL A 322 21.28 -4.05 8.55
C VAL A 322 19.92 -4.72 8.63
N LEU A 323 18.85 -3.96 8.44
CA LEU A 323 17.51 -4.47 8.26
C LEU A 323 17.16 -4.48 6.78
N LEU A 324 16.95 -5.66 6.19
CA LEU A 324 16.39 -5.79 4.85
C LEU A 324 14.87 -5.79 4.94
N VAL A 325 14.22 -4.85 4.25
CA VAL A 325 12.76 -4.70 4.18
C VAL A 325 12.32 -4.99 2.75
N THR A 326 11.43 -5.97 2.58
CA THR A 326 10.92 -6.39 1.26
C THR A 326 9.39 -6.34 1.22
N VAL A 327 8.84 -5.60 0.26
CA VAL A 327 7.40 -5.52 0.00
C VAL A 327 7.00 -6.68 -0.90
N MET A 328 6.21 -7.59 -0.33
CA MET A 328 5.69 -8.77 -1.00
C MET A 328 4.32 -8.47 -1.65
N HIS A 329 3.76 -9.50 -2.28
CA HIS A 329 2.40 -9.48 -2.81
C HIS A 329 1.37 -9.15 -1.72
N LEU A 330 0.26 -8.49 -2.09
CA LEU A 330 -0.82 -8.05 -1.18
C LEU A 330 -0.35 -7.16 -0.02
N CYS A 331 0.68 -6.34 -0.26
CA CYS A 331 1.21 -5.38 0.71
C CYS A 331 1.77 -6.01 2.01
N GLN A 332 2.02 -7.32 2.04
CA GLN A 332 2.73 -7.95 3.15
C GLN A 332 4.20 -7.53 3.13
N VAL A 333 4.79 -7.27 4.29
CA VAL A 333 6.21 -6.90 4.39
C VAL A 333 6.99 -8.01 5.07
N ARG A 334 8.10 -8.42 4.45
CA ARG A 334 9.09 -9.32 5.05
C ARG A 334 10.31 -8.52 5.47
N CYS A 335 10.72 -8.70 6.72
CA CYS A 335 11.88 -8.06 7.31
C CYS A 335 12.92 -9.11 7.73
N GLN A 336 14.19 -8.86 7.46
CA GLN A 336 15.32 -9.68 7.90
C GLN A 336 16.39 -8.80 8.55
N LEU A 337 16.64 -9.01 9.84
CA LEU A 337 17.65 -8.30 10.59
C LEU A 337 18.98 -9.07 10.57
N PHE A 338 20.01 -8.40 10.10
CA PHE A 338 21.39 -8.87 10.10
C PHE A 338 22.17 -8.06 11.14
N ALA A 339 22.38 -8.64 12.32
CA ALA A 339 23.11 -8.03 13.42
C ALA A 339 24.12 -9.03 14.02
N PRO A 340 25.31 -8.57 14.46
CA PRO A 340 26.25 -9.43 15.17
C PRO A 340 25.59 -10.06 16.41
N LEU A 341 25.71 -11.37 16.56
CA LEU A 341 25.22 -12.16 17.70
C LEU A 341 23.68 -12.21 17.89
N LEU A 342 22.90 -11.60 17.00
CA LEU A 342 21.45 -11.56 17.10
C LEU A 342 20.79 -11.95 15.76
N VAL A 343 20.72 -13.26 15.53
CA VAL A 343 19.96 -13.84 14.41
C VAL A 343 18.95 -14.82 14.99
N ASP A 344 17.74 -14.33 15.23
CA ASP A 344 16.61 -15.15 15.64
C ASP A 344 15.48 -15.03 14.61
N ALA A 345 14.97 -16.17 14.13
CA ALA A 345 13.83 -16.22 13.23
C ALA A 345 12.59 -15.58 13.87
N ALA A 346 12.41 -15.73 15.19
CA ALA A 346 11.29 -15.13 15.91
C ALA A 346 11.35 -13.60 15.89
N MET A 347 12.55 -13.01 15.94
CA MET A 347 12.75 -11.57 15.81
C MET A 347 12.36 -11.08 14.41
N ASN A 348 12.79 -11.78 13.35
CA ASN A 348 12.43 -11.43 11.98
C ASN A 348 10.91 -11.48 11.76
N ASP A 349 10.23 -12.49 12.33
CA ASP A 349 8.78 -12.60 12.26
C ASP A 349 8.08 -11.48 13.05
N TYR A 350 8.58 -11.16 14.25
CA TYR A 350 8.09 -10.02 15.03
C TYR A 350 8.22 -8.70 14.25
N ILE A 351 9.40 -8.41 13.72
CA ILE A 351 9.66 -7.19 12.94
C ILE A 351 8.76 -7.15 11.71
N SER A 352 8.63 -8.26 10.96
CA SER A 352 7.76 -8.35 9.79
C SER A 352 6.30 -8.04 10.12
N ARG A 353 5.79 -8.54 11.26
CA ARG A 353 4.44 -8.22 11.75
C ARG A 353 4.30 -6.74 12.10
N VAL A 354 5.27 -6.18 12.83
CA VAL A 354 5.28 -4.75 13.18
C VAL A 354 5.28 -3.89 11.92
N THR A 355 6.19 -4.14 10.99
CA THR A 355 6.32 -3.37 9.75
C THR A 355 5.08 -3.49 8.87
N THR A 356 4.50 -4.69 8.73
CA THR A 356 3.26 -4.88 7.98
C THR A 356 2.10 -4.10 8.61
N ARG A 357 2.03 -4.04 9.95
CA ARG A 357 0.96 -3.32 10.66
C ARG A 357 1.11 -1.80 10.61
N CYS A 358 2.32 -1.27 10.70
CA CYS A 358 2.55 0.17 10.74
C CYS A 358 2.84 0.81 9.38
N MET A 359 3.34 0.02 8.41
CA MET A 359 3.87 0.49 7.12
C MET A 359 4.81 1.70 7.26
N SER A 360 5.63 1.70 8.32
CA SER A 360 6.52 2.80 8.65
C SER A 360 7.88 2.26 9.07
N ILE A 361 8.93 2.68 8.34
CA ILE A 361 10.31 2.35 8.68
C ILE A 361 10.67 2.95 10.05
N PRO A 362 10.39 4.23 10.35
CA PRO A 362 10.72 4.79 11.67
C PRO A 362 10.05 4.12 12.86
N ILE A 363 8.77 3.77 12.74
CA ILE A 363 8.06 3.05 13.81
C ILE A 363 8.64 1.64 13.98
N THR A 364 9.00 0.98 12.88
CA THR A 364 9.69 -0.32 12.91
C THR A 364 11.05 -0.19 13.62
N MET A 365 11.87 0.79 13.24
CA MET A 365 13.18 1.02 13.84
C MET A 365 13.08 1.33 15.33
N ARG A 366 12.05 2.05 15.78
CA ARG A 366 11.76 2.26 17.19
C ARG A 366 11.43 0.95 17.92
N ALA A 367 10.63 0.07 17.31
CA ALA A 367 10.32 -1.24 17.90
C ALA A 367 11.59 -2.10 18.04
N ILE A 368 12.43 -2.12 17.00
CA ILE A 368 13.74 -2.79 17.03
C ILE A 368 14.61 -2.20 18.14
N TYR A 369 14.77 -0.88 18.17
CA TYR A 369 15.56 -0.17 19.18
C TYR A 369 15.13 -0.57 20.60
N LYS A 370 13.82 -0.50 20.90
CA LYS A 370 13.27 -0.89 22.20
C LYS A 370 13.55 -2.35 22.54
N SER A 371 13.38 -3.25 21.58
CA SER A 371 13.64 -4.67 21.79
C SER A 371 15.10 -4.94 22.12
N LEU A 372 16.02 -4.26 21.44
CA LEU A 372 17.47 -4.40 21.64
C LEU A 372 17.95 -3.81 22.96
N THR A 373 17.29 -2.75 23.46
CA THR A 373 17.63 -2.12 24.73
C THR A 373 16.90 -2.71 25.94
N SER A 374 15.95 -3.64 25.72
CA SER A 374 15.18 -4.24 26.81
C SER A 374 16.07 -5.18 27.64
N PRO A 375 16.06 -5.08 28.98
CA PRO A 375 16.94 -5.87 29.85
C PRO A 375 16.80 -7.39 29.69
N LEU A 376 15.64 -7.87 29.21
CA LEU A 376 15.41 -9.28 28.91
C LEU A 376 16.31 -9.84 27.80
N PHE A 377 16.83 -8.99 26.91
CA PHE A 377 17.75 -9.39 25.84
C PHE A 377 19.23 -9.36 26.25
N SER A 378 19.59 -8.60 27.29
CA SER A 378 20.98 -8.53 27.79
C SER A 378 21.41 -9.80 28.54
N ASP A 379 20.47 -10.50 29.18
CA ASP A 379 20.79 -11.69 30.00
C ASP A 379 21.04 -12.96 29.17
N ALA A 380 20.66 -12.98 27.89
CA ALA A 380 20.89 -14.13 27.01
C ALA A 380 22.33 -14.21 26.45
N SER A 381 23.13 -13.13 26.56
CA SER A 381 24.51 -13.07 26.04
C SER A 381 25.59 -13.12 27.12
N GLY A 382 25.23 -13.40 28.37
CA GLY A 382 26.11 -13.24 29.52
C GLY A 382 26.35 -14.49 30.36
N THR A 383 26.79 -15.62 29.80
CA THR A 383 27.55 -16.62 30.58
C THR A 383 28.40 -17.52 29.69
N THR A 384 29.68 -17.18 29.57
CA THR A 384 30.73 -18.18 29.28
C THR A 384 31.82 -17.96 30.32
N THR A 385 31.69 -18.62 31.46
CA THR A 385 32.81 -18.88 32.36
C THR A 385 33.52 -20.13 31.85
N ALA A 386 34.81 -19.96 31.53
CA ALA A 386 35.69 -21.01 31.04
C ALA A 386 35.86 -22.18 32.05
N PRO A 387 36.09 -23.41 31.57
CA PRO A 387 36.19 -24.59 32.44
C PRO A 387 37.56 -24.64 33.13
N GLY A 388 37.56 -24.58 34.45
CA GLY A 388 38.72 -24.87 35.30
C GLY A 388 38.93 -26.37 35.45
N VAL A 389 40.13 -26.82 35.05
CA VAL A 389 40.67 -28.16 35.29
C VAL A 389 41.05 -28.30 36.77
N CYS A 390 40.57 -29.35 37.46
CA CYS A 390 41.42 -30.35 38.16
C CYS A 390 40.62 -31.33 39.04
N THR A 391 40.88 -32.61 38.76
CA THR A 391 41.02 -33.77 39.66
C THR A 391 39.82 -34.30 40.45
N SER A 392 39.42 -35.53 40.07
CA SER A 392 38.68 -36.51 40.87
C SER A 392 39.57 -37.14 41.97
N PRO A 393 38.98 -37.92 42.88
CA PRO A 393 39.06 -39.38 42.67
C PRO A 393 37.81 -40.20 43.07
N HIS A 394 37.61 -41.30 42.34
CA HIS A 394 36.89 -42.56 42.65
C HIS A 394 35.39 -42.45 43.04
N GLU A 395 34.46 -43.22 42.47
CA GLU A 395 34.38 -44.69 42.50
C GLU A 395 33.61 -45.29 41.30
N VAL A 396 33.72 -46.61 41.22
CA VAL A 396 33.45 -47.58 40.15
C VAL A 396 31.96 -47.93 40.01
N ASN A 397 31.42 -48.00 38.79
CA ASN A 397 30.68 -49.18 38.30
C ASN A 397 30.30 -49.14 36.81
N THR A 398 31.04 -49.94 36.04
CA THR A 398 30.66 -50.95 35.04
C THR A 398 29.28 -50.92 34.35
N ALA A 399 29.28 -50.75 33.03
CA ALA A 399 28.64 -51.58 31.96
C ALA A 399 28.62 -50.76 30.65
N ALA A 400 29.47 -51.04 29.64
CA ALA A 400 29.20 -51.94 28.50
C ALA A 400 27.82 -51.68 27.84
N SER A 401 27.66 -51.37 26.55
CA SER A 401 28.46 -51.66 25.36
C SER A 401 27.92 -50.92 24.12
N SER A 402 28.83 -50.74 23.15
CA SER A 402 28.65 -50.75 21.69
C SER A 402 28.06 -49.55 20.95
N MET A 403 28.98 -48.86 20.26
CA MET A 403 28.85 -48.23 18.95
C MET A 403 28.17 -49.15 17.90
N VAL A 404 27.56 -48.58 16.85
CA VAL A 404 27.99 -48.68 15.43
C VAL A 404 27.33 -47.57 14.60
N HIS A 405 28.15 -46.94 13.76
CA HIS A 405 27.88 -45.93 12.73
C HIS A 405 27.54 -46.56 11.36
N HIS A 406 26.87 -45.77 10.49
CA HIS A 406 26.85 -45.72 9.01
C HIS A 406 25.41 -45.74 8.45
N SER A 407 24.86 -44.67 7.85
CA SER A 407 25.20 -43.90 6.62
C SER A 407 24.61 -44.47 5.31
N LEU A 408 23.74 -43.64 4.69
CA LEU A 408 23.54 -43.35 3.25
C LEU A 408 22.49 -44.12 2.39
N HIS A 409 21.44 -43.35 2.00
CA HIS A 409 20.68 -43.27 0.71
C HIS A 409 19.80 -44.44 0.21
N PRO A 410 18.92 -44.23 -0.81
CA PRO A 410 17.88 -43.21 -1.05
C PRO A 410 16.49 -43.84 -1.39
N ALA A 411 15.50 -42.99 -1.73
CA ALA A 411 14.10 -43.30 -2.09
C ALA A 411 13.88 -44.24 -3.30
N PRO A 412 12.64 -44.70 -3.51
CA PRO A 412 11.96 -44.37 -4.77
C PRO A 412 10.46 -44.01 -4.65
N ASP A 413 10.00 -43.25 -5.64
CA ASP A 413 8.61 -42.96 -6.02
C ASP A 413 7.84 -44.20 -6.49
N LEU A 414 6.49 -44.18 -6.43
CA LEU A 414 5.60 -44.56 -7.53
C LEU A 414 4.09 -44.29 -7.26
N HIS A 415 3.52 -43.55 -8.21
CA HIS A 415 2.14 -43.38 -8.71
C HIS A 415 0.95 -44.24 -8.23
N ALA A 416 -0.15 -43.52 -7.95
CA ALA A 416 -1.50 -43.52 -8.57
C ALA A 416 -2.26 -44.84 -8.87
N GLY A 417 -3.52 -44.87 -8.42
CA GLY A 417 -4.58 -45.78 -8.90
C GLY A 417 -5.96 -45.37 -8.37
N SER A 418 -6.81 -44.90 -9.28
CA SER A 418 -8.23 -44.54 -9.15
C SER A 418 -9.17 -45.74 -9.32
N SER A 419 -10.37 -45.73 -8.69
CA SER A 419 -11.69 -46.07 -9.31
C SER A 419 -12.83 -46.29 -8.30
N GLU A 420 -13.85 -45.41 -8.38
CA GLU A 420 -15.32 -45.57 -8.45
C GLU A 420 -16.20 -46.55 -7.60
N MET A 421 -17.39 -46.00 -7.27
CA MET A 421 -18.74 -46.57 -7.00
C MET A 421 -18.93 -47.37 -5.68
N GLU A 422 -20.03 -47.29 -4.91
CA GLU A 422 -21.44 -46.97 -5.18
C GLU A 422 -22.23 -46.71 -3.86
N SER A 423 -23.25 -45.83 -3.93
CA SER A 423 -24.59 -45.90 -3.29
C SER A 423 -24.80 -46.61 -1.92
N THR A 424 -25.32 -45.90 -0.90
CA THR A 424 -26.73 -46.07 -0.42
C THR A 424 -27.12 -45.13 0.74
N THR A 425 -28.42 -44.84 0.73
CA THR A 425 -29.34 -44.13 1.65
C THR A 425 -29.22 -44.38 3.16
N GLY A 426 -29.58 -43.37 3.96
CA GLY A 426 -30.00 -43.55 5.36
C GLY A 426 -30.25 -42.25 6.12
N GLU A 427 -31.50 -41.77 6.14
CA GLU A 427 -31.99 -40.79 7.13
C GLU A 427 -31.93 -41.39 8.55
N PHE A 428 -31.52 -40.61 9.56
CA PHE A 428 -32.08 -40.74 10.92
C PHE A 428 -31.84 -39.47 11.76
N LEU A 429 -32.93 -38.94 12.31
CA LEU A 429 -33.02 -37.87 13.30
C LEU A 429 -32.63 -38.37 14.70
N GLY A 430 -31.93 -37.54 15.48
CA GLY A 430 -31.92 -37.66 16.94
C GLY A 430 -30.75 -36.92 17.64
N PRO A 431 -30.92 -36.37 18.86
CA PRO A 431 -30.32 -35.10 19.25
C PRO A 431 -29.27 -35.16 20.40
N THR A 432 -28.75 -33.96 20.75
CA THR A 432 -28.09 -33.51 22.00
C THR A 432 -26.60 -33.90 22.23
N PRO A 433 -25.81 -33.15 23.05
CA PRO A 433 -26.15 -32.06 23.96
C PRO A 433 -25.31 -30.76 23.86
N GLN A 434 -25.87 -29.71 24.49
CA GLN A 434 -25.21 -28.47 24.89
C GLN A 434 -24.00 -28.77 25.78
N ASN A 435 -22.89 -28.05 25.57
CA ASN A 435 -21.84 -27.91 26.57
C ASN A 435 -21.63 -26.41 26.82
N SER A 436 -22.07 -25.98 27.98
CA SER A 436 -21.79 -24.69 28.60
C SER A 436 -20.37 -24.73 29.18
N ALA A 437 -19.48 -23.92 28.63
CA ALA A 437 -18.24 -23.54 29.29
C ALA A 437 -18.27 -22.02 29.48
N GLN A 438 -18.28 -21.61 30.74
CA GLN A 438 -17.99 -20.26 31.18
C GLN A 438 -16.49 -20.04 30.95
N GLU A 439 -16.12 -19.07 30.13
CA GLU A 439 -14.77 -18.51 30.11
C GLU A 439 -14.80 -17.21 30.91
N GLU A 440 -13.91 -17.14 31.90
CA GLU A 440 -13.66 -16.00 32.76
C GLU A 440 -12.98 -14.90 31.94
N GLU A 441 -13.57 -13.71 31.94
CA GLU A 441 -12.97 -12.49 31.38
C GLU A 441 -11.85 -12.01 32.32
N GLU A 442 -10.59 -12.16 31.90
CA GLU A 442 -9.47 -11.37 32.45
C GLU A 442 -9.44 -10.02 31.73
N GLU A 443 -9.75 -8.94 32.46
CA GLU A 443 -9.55 -7.56 32.04
C GLU A 443 -8.04 -7.27 31.92
N GLU A 444 -7.49 -7.26 30.71
CA GLU A 444 -6.23 -6.58 30.43
C GLU A 444 -6.50 -5.08 30.23
N GLU A 445 -5.89 -4.24 31.05
CA GLU A 445 -5.88 -2.79 30.90
C GLU A 445 -5.25 -2.40 29.54
N GLU A 446 -6.09 -2.05 28.57
CA GLU A 446 -5.68 -1.51 27.28
C GLU A 446 -5.20 -0.06 27.48
N GLU A 447 -3.88 0.17 27.44
CA GLU A 447 -3.31 1.52 27.37
C GLU A 447 -3.81 2.25 26.11
N ASP A 448 -4.43 3.41 26.30
CA ASP A 448 -5.03 4.25 25.28
C ASP A 448 -4.05 4.63 24.14
N PRO A 449 -4.22 4.09 22.92
CA PRO A 449 -3.34 4.37 21.80
C PRO A 449 -3.48 5.80 21.24
N ALA A 450 -4.48 6.58 21.67
CA ALA A 450 -4.69 7.96 21.23
C ALA A 450 -3.58 8.92 21.73
N ALA A 451 -2.85 8.56 22.79
CA ALA A 451 -1.71 9.34 23.26
C ALA A 451 -0.47 9.26 22.33
N MET A 452 -0.44 8.34 21.36
CA MET A 452 0.71 8.13 20.46
C MET A 452 0.72 9.02 19.20
N TYR A 453 -0.34 9.77 18.90
CA TYR A 453 -0.42 10.58 17.68
C TYR A 453 -0.99 11.97 17.96
N THR A 454 -0.23 12.81 18.67
CA THR A 454 -0.40 14.26 18.58
C THR A 454 0.57 14.80 17.54
N SER A 455 0.07 15.10 16.34
CA SER A 455 0.81 15.91 15.37
C SER A 455 0.48 17.38 15.61
N PRO A 456 1.47 18.28 15.80
CA PRO A 456 1.22 19.69 16.05
C PRO A 456 1.06 20.41 14.72
N SER A 457 -0.14 20.37 14.14
CA SER A 457 -0.50 21.27 13.05
C SER A 457 -1.99 21.54 13.07
N CYS A 458 -2.43 22.33 14.06
CA CYS A 458 -3.67 23.12 14.02
C CYS A 458 -3.69 24.08 15.22
N TYR A 459 -3.03 25.23 15.09
CA TYR A 459 -3.35 26.42 15.87
C TYR A 459 -3.18 27.64 14.96
N VAL A 460 -4.27 28.05 14.31
CA VAL A 460 -4.41 29.41 13.81
C VAL A 460 -5.10 30.19 14.92
N MET A 461 -4.35 31.02 15.63
CA MET A 461 -4.93 31.97 16.58
C MET A 461 -5.61 33.10 15.81
N SER A 462 -6.91 33.24 16.06
CA SER A 462 -7.69 34.44 15.80
C SER A 462 -7.08 35.65 16.52
N VAL A 463 -6.89 36.77 15.82
CA VAL A 463 -6.63 38.07 16.45
C VAL A 463 -7.54 39.13 15.82
N SER A 464 -8.50 39.54 16.64
CA SER A 464 -9.21 40.81 16.78
C SER A 464 -9.28 41.83 15.63
N SER A 465 -10.53 42.22 15.35
CA SER A 465 -11.00 43.37 14.57
C SER A 465 -10.34 44.71 14.94
N PRO A 466 -10.27 45.66 13.98
CA PRO A 466 -10.35 47.08 14.29
C PRO A 466 -11.66 47.73 13.83
N GLN A 467 -12.02 48.74 14.61
CA GLN A 467 -13.21 49.57 14.64
C GLN A 467 -13.49 50.39 13.38
N GLU A 468 -14.80 50.56 13.14
CA GLU A 468 -15.51 51.81 12.85
C GLU A 468 -14.90 52.81 11.84
N VAL A 469 -15.45 52.80 10.63
CA VAL A 469 -15.33 53.87 9.64
C VAL A 469 -16.18 55.05 10.11
N ARG A 470 -15.51 56.16 10.45
CA ARG A 470 -16.14 57.46 10.72
C ARG A 470 -16.08 58.31 9.45
N GLU A 471 -17.26 58.65 8.93
CA GLU A 471 -17.43 59.61 7.83
C GLU A 471 -16.89 61.00 8.22
N VAL A 472 -16.21 61.65 7.28
CA VAL A 472 -15.93 63.10 7.32
C VAL A 472 -16.32 63.70 5.96
N PRO A 473 -17.06 64.82 5.93
CA PRO A 473 -17.76 65.29 4.73
C PRO A 473 -16.89 66.17 3.83
N ALA A 474 -17.39 66.31 2.60
CA ALA A 474 -16.88 67.16 1.54
C ALA A 474 -16.67 68.63 1.97
N SER A 475 -15.56 69.21 1.51
CA SER A 475 -15.34 70.66 1.50
C SER A 475 -15.95 71.31 0.25
N PRO A 476 -16.56 72.50 0.39
CA PRO A 476 -16.61 73.50 -0.68
C PRO A 476 -15.71 74.72 -0.35
N PRO A 477 -15.56 75.69 -1.26
CA PRO A 477 -14.27 76.26 -1.64
C PRO A 477 -13.92 77.58 -0.92
N THR A 478 -12.63 77.88 -0.77
CA THR A 478 -11.94 79.04 -1.37
C THR A 478 -10.44 78.96 -1.10
#